data_AF-V4JX45-F1
#
_entry.id   AF-V4JX45-F1
#
_cell.length_a   1.000
_cell.length_b   1.000
_cell.length_c   1.000
_cell.angle_alpha   90.00
_cell.angle_beta   90.00
_cell.angle_gamma   90.00
#
_symmetry.space_group_name_H-M   'P 1'
#
loop_
_entity.id
_entity.type
_entity.pdbx_description
1 polymer ?
#
loop_
_entity_poly.entity_id
_entity_poly.type
_entity_poly.pdbx_seq_one_letter_code
_entity_poly.pdbx_strand_id
1 'polypeptide(L)' 'MVERDEELKAQVPHVWQTIQFAPLPEPIRERLAEVLKFWLFERFPSLSAEEIASGKPALPVVSRLG' A
#
# COMPACT_ATOMS: atom_id res chain seq x y z
N MET A 1 -11.49 -9.19 -15.08
CA MET A 1 -10.94 -7.82 -15.10
C MET A 1 -9.58 -7.91 -14.45
N VAL A 2 -8.50 -7.72 -15.20
CA VAL A 2 -7.17 -7.52 -14.60
C VAL A 2 -7.10 -6.03 -14.32
N GLU A 3 -7.35 -5.61 -13.08
CA GLU A 3 -6.95 -4.27 -12.68
C GLU A 3 -5.45 -4.18 -12.88
N ARG A 4 -4.99 -3.18 -13.65
CA ARG A 4 -3.56 -3.02 -13.89
C ARG A 4 -2.90 -2.80 -12.54
N ASP A 5 -1.81 -3.54 -12.29
CA ASP A 5 -1.07 -3.49 -11.02
C ASP A 5 -0.72 -2.04 -10.60
N GLU A 6 -0.56 -1.13 -11.56
CA GLU A 6 -0.37 0.31 -11.33
C GLU A 6 -1.61 1.02 -10.74
N GLU A 7 -2.81 0.70 -11.24
CA GLU A 7 -4.09 1.24 -10.74
C GLU A 7 -4.35 0.74 -9.30
N LEU A 8 -4.00 -0.51 -9.00
CA LEU A 8 -4.05 -1.06 -7.65
C LEU A 8 -3.00 -0.41 -6.72
N LYS A 9 -1.77 -0.23 -7.19
CA LYS A 9 -0.70 0.48 -6.44
C LYS A 9 -1.11 1.91 -6.10
N ALA A 10 -1.77 2.62 -7.02
CA ALA A 10 -2.22 3.99 -6.81
C ALA A 10 -3.28 4.12 -5.70
N GLN A 11 -4.04 3.05 -5.42
CA GLN A 11 -5.06 3.04 -4.38
C GLN A 11 -4.52 2.73 -2.98
N VAL A 12 -3.30 2.18 -2.87
CA VAL A 12 -2.70 1.76 -1.60
C VAL A 12 -2.72 2.86 -0.52
N PRO A 13 -2.34 4.12 -0.80
CA PRO A 13 -2.38 5.18 0.20
C PRO A 13 -3.80 5.44 0.72
N HIS A 14 -4.80 5.40 -0.18
CA HIS A 14 -6.18 5.64 0.17
C HIS A 14 -6.76 4.52 1.06
N VAL A 15 -6.48 3.26 0.71
CA VAL A 15 -6.92 2.11 1.52
C VAL A 15 -6.23 2.10 2.88
N TRP A 16 -4.93 2.41 2.93
CA TRP A 16 -4.19 2.55 4.19
C TRP A 16 -4.81 3.61 5.10
N GLN A 17 -5.06 4.81 4.59
CA GLN A 17 -5.71 5.88 5.36
C GLN A 17 -7.11 5.47 5.83
N THR A 18 -7.88 4.82 4.96
CA THR A 18 -9.23 4.33 5.31
C THR A 18 -9.18 3.38 6.50
N ILE A 19 -8.20 2.46 6.55
CA ILE A 19 -8.03 1.56 7.70
C ILE A 19 -7.67 2.35 8.96
N GLN A 20 -6.75 3.31 8.88
CA GLN A 20 -6.29 4.07 10.04
C GLN A 20 -7.38 4.95 10.68
N PHE A 21 -8.28 5.52 9.86
CA PHE A 21 -9.33 6.42 10.30
C PHE A 21 -10.71 5.76 10.43
N ALA A 22 -10.82 4.46 10.15
CA ALA A 22 -12.07 3.74 10.29
C ALA A 22 -12.58 3.82 11.76
N PRO A 23 -13.90 3.95 11.97
CA PRO A 23 -14.50 3.93 13.31
C PRO A 23 -14.59 2.49 13.85
N LEU A 24 -13.45 1.78 13.86
CA LEU A 24 -13.27 0.43 14.37
C LEU A 24 -12.32 0.47 15.57
N PRO A 25 -12.42 -0.47 16.52
CA PRO A 25 -11.44 -0.63 17.58
C PRO A 25 -10.00 -0.73 17.05
N GLU A 26 -9.06 -0.16 17.79
CA GLU A 26 -7.64 -0.13 17.40
C GLU A 26 -7.06 -1.50 17.05
N PRO A 27 -7.29 -2.59 17.83
CA PRO A 27 -6.77 -3.91 17.49
C PRO A 27 -7.29 -4.45 16.15
N ILE A 28 -8.50 -4.04 15.75
CA ILE A 28 -9.10 -4.44 14.48
C ILE A 28 -8.43 -3.67 13.33
N ARG A 29 -8.20 -2.36 13.50
CA ARG A 29 -7.48 -1.55 12.51
C ARG A 29 -6.05 -2.05 12.31
N GLU A 30 -5.35 -2.38 13.39
CA GLU A 30 -4.01 -2.97 13.33
C GLU A 30 -4.02 -4.28 12.53
N ARG A 31 -4.98 -5.15 12.80
CA ARG A 31 -5.07 -6.42 12.08
C ARG A 31 -5.36 -6.25 10.59
N LEU A 32 -6.22 -5.30 10.24
CA LEU A 32 -6.50 -4.96 8.84
C LEU A 32 -5.26 -4.37 8.15
N ALA A 33 -4.49 -3.54 8.86
CA ALA A 33 -3.24 -2.98 8.36
C ALA A 33 -2.19 -4.07 8.11
N GLU A 34 -2.09 -5.08 8.97
CA GLU A 34 -1.22 -6.25 8.76
C GLU A 34 -1.62 -7.07 7.54
N VAL A 35 -2.92 -7.36 7.38
CA VAL A 35 -3.44 -8.09 6.22
C VAL A 35 -3.16 -7.33 4.92
N LEU A 36 -3.38 -6.01 4.92
CA LEU A 36 -3.08 -5.17 3.76
C LEU A 36 -1.58 -5.22 3.42
N LYS A 37 -0.69 -5.08 4.41
CA LYS A 37 0.76 -5.19 4.19
C LYS A 37 1.14 -6.53 3.58
N PHE A 38 0.63 -7.63 4.14
CA PHE A 38 0.91 -8.98 3.65
C PHE A 38 0.47 -9.14 2.18
N TRP A 39 -0.75 -8.73 1.86
CA TRP A 39 -1.26 -8.78 0.48
C TRP A 39 -0.42 -7.93 -0.48
N LEU A 40 0.03 -6.74 -0.06
CA LEU A 40 0.89 -5.88 -0.88
C LEU A 40 2.26 -6.51 -1.15
N PHE A 41 2.86 -7.17 -0.14
CA PHE A 41 4.12 -7.89 -0.32
C PHE A 41 3.99 -9.05 -1.32
N GLU A 42 2.91 -9.84 -1.22
CA GLU A 42 2.68 -10.94 -2.16
C GLU A 42 2.40 -10.44 -3.58
N ARG A 43 1.60 -9.38 -3.71
CA ARG A 43 1.13 -8.89 -5.02
C ARG A 43 2.16 -8.05 -5.76
N PHE A 44 3.02 -7.34 -5.03
CA PHE A 44 4.02 -6.44 -5.58
C PHE A 44 5.42 -6.76 -5.07
N PRO A 45 6.05 -7.83 -5.59
CA PRO A 45 7.37 -8.28 -5.11
C PRO A 45 8.51 -7.26 -5.32
N SER A 46 8.25 -6.18 -6.07
CA SER A 46 9.16 -5.05 -6.27
C SER A 46 8.94 -3.87 -5.33
N LEU A 47 7.90 -3.87 -4.48
CA LEU A 47 7.69 -2.81 -3.48
C LEU A 47 8.59 -3.04 -2.26
N SER A 48 9.39 -2.03 -1.92
CA SER A 48 10.20 -2.06 -0.71
C SER A 48 9.35 -1.79 0.53
N ALA A 49 9.75 -2.35 1.69
CA ALA A 49 9.06 -2.15 2.97
C ALA A 49 8.95 -0.65 3.35
N GLU A 50 9.88 0.18 2.87
CA GLU A 50 9.93 1.64 3.08
C GLU A 50 8.84 2.39 2.28
N GLU A 51 8.52 1.92 1.07
CA GLU A 51 7.44 2.49 0.24
C GLU A 51 6.05 2.14 0.80
N ILE A 52 5.91 0.95 1.39
CA ILE A 52 4.67 0.52 2.05
C ILE A 52 4.45 1.31 3.35
N ALA A 53 5.50 1.54 4.15
CA ALA A 53 5.40 2.24 5.43
C ALA A 53 5.18 3.75 5.28
N SER A 54 5.63 4.35 4.17
CA SER A 54 5.55 5.80 3.94
C SER A 54 4.22 6.27 3.34
N GLY A 55 3.37 5.36 2.86
CA GLY A 55 2.10 5.70 2.20
C GLY A 55 2.28 6.58 0.95
N LYS A 56 3.50 6.71 0.44
CA LYS A 56 3.81 7.47 -0.77
C LYS A 56 3.77 6.52 -1.98
N PRO A 57 3.17 6.94 -3.11
CA PRO A 57 3.24 6.15 -4.33
C PRO A 57 4.71 5.99 -4.74
N ALA A 58 5.10 4.78 -5.11
CA ALA A 58 6.42 4.48 -5.67
C ALA A 58 6.64 5.39 -6.89
N LEU A 59 7.60 6.31 -6.79
CA LEU A 59 7.98 7.14 -7.92
C LEU A 59 8.45 6.25 -9.08
N PRO A 60 8.08 6.54 -10.33
CA PRO A 60 8.55 5.76 -11.46
C PRO A 60 10.08 5.88 -11.54
N VAL A 61 10.75 4.73 -11.69
CA VAL A 61 12.21 4.56 -11.59
C VAL A 61 13.01 5.47 -12.55
N VAL A 62 12.34 6.04 -13.55
CA VAL A 62 12.89 7.00 -14.53
C VAL A 62 13.38 8.33 -13.92
N SER A 63 13.07 8.61 -12.64
CA SER A 63 13.53 9.84 -11.97
C SER A 63 14.88 9.70 -11.25
N ARG A 64 15.56 8.53 -11.34
CA ARG A 64 16.87 8.30 -10.69
C ARG A 64 18.08 8.44 -11.63
N LEU A 65 17.87 8.89 -12.86
CA LEU A 65 18.95 9.26 -13.78
C LEU A 65 18.86 10.76 -14.07
N GLY A 66 19.49 11.55 -13.20
CA GLY A 66 19.70 12.99 -13.30
C GLY A 66 20.91 13.36 -12.46
#